data_AF-L8H5Q5-F1
#
_entry.id   AF-L8H5Q5-F1
#
_cell.length_a   1.000
_cell.length_b   1.000
_cell.length_c   1.000
_cell.angle_alpha   90.00
_cell.angle_beta   90.00
_cell.angle_gamma   90.00
#
_symmetry.space_group_name_H-M   'P 1'
#
loop_
_entity.id
_entity.type
_entity.pdbx_description
1 polymer ?
#
loop_
_entity_poly.entity_id
_entity_poly.type
_entity_poly.pdbx_seq_one_letter_code
_entity_poly.pdbx_strand_id
1 'polypeptide(L)'
;MRLGVGDSFGEMSLITGLPRSATAIACEDTTLLELNRDRFESLLAQYQNIRYHVMHVVSERLKESQKFDEHIRKRASSPRASTKE
;
A
#
# COMPACT_ATOMS: atom_id res chain seq x y z
N MET A 1 -4.31 -3.25 6.16
CA MET A 1 -2.95 -3.78 6.40
C MET A 1 -2.41 -3.18 7.69
N ARG A 2 -1.72 -3.98 8.51
CA ARG A 2 -0.89 -3.49 9.63
C ARG A 2 0.57 -3.68 9.25
N LEU A 3 1.42 -2.75 9.66
CA LEU A 3 2.86 -2.76 9.43
C LEU A 3 3.58 -2.86 10.77
N GLY A 4 4.74 -3.50 10.78
CA GLY A 4 5.59 -3.67 11.95
C GLY A 4 7.05 -3.36 11.68
N VAL A 5 7.92 -3.79 12.60
CA VAL A 5 9.37 -3.58 12.51
C VAL A 5 9.92 -4.19 11.23
N GLY A 6 10.65 -3.39 10.45
CA GLY A 6 11.26 -3.80 9.18
C GLY A 6 10.37 -3.57 7.96
N ASP A 7 9.09 -3.25 8.15
CA ASP A 7 8.21 -2.90 7.03
C ASP A 7 8.46 -1.47 6.53
N SER A 8 8.08 -1.22 5.28
CA SER A 8 8.15 0.10 4.64
C SER A 8 6.82 0.48 4.01
N PHE A 9 6.56 1.78 3.85
CA PHE A 9 5.38 2.29 3.15
C PHE A 9 5.67 3.61 2.44
N GLY A 10 4.82 3.96 1.48
CA GLY A 10 4.91 5.21 0.70
C GLY A 10 5.62 5.08 -0.64
N GLU A 11 6.27 3.94 -0.87
CA GLU A 11 6.96 3.55 -2.10
C GLU A 11 6.01 3.51 -3.30
N MET A 12 4.74 3.16 -3.11
CA MET A 12 3.75 3.10 -4.19
C MET A 12 3.65 4.39 -4.99
N SER A 13 3.57 5.55 -4.32
CA SER A 13 3.48 6.85 -5.00
C SER A 13 4.76 7.20 -5.78
N LEU A 14 5.91 6.75 -5.28
CA LEU A 14 7.20 6.97 -5.92
C LEU A 14 7.36 6.10 -7.17
N ILE A 15 6.92 4.85 -7.12
CA ILE A 15 7.04 3.88 -8.21
C ILE A 15 5.97 4.08 -9.29
N THR A 16 4.72 4.31 -8.89
CA THR A 16 3.58 4.39 -9.83
C THR A 16 3.36 5.79 -10.40
N GLY A 17 3.91 6.83 -9.77
CA GLY A 17 3.61 8.23 -10.11
C GLY A 17 2.19 8.68 -9.74
N LEU A 18 1.38 7.81 -9.12
CA LEU A 18 0.04 8.14 -8.66
C LEU A 18 0.07 8.83 -7.27
N PRO A 19 -1.00 9.53 -6.88
CA PRO A 19 -1.15 10.05 -5.52
C PRO A 19 -1.00 8.96 -4.44
N ARG A 20 -0.83 9.37 -3.18
CA ARG A 20 -0.75 8.45 -2.03
C ARG A 20 -1.97 7.51 -2.04
N SER A 21 -1.71 6.20 -2.09
CA SER A 21 -2.73 5.17 -2.21
C SER A 21 -3.49 4.90 -0.92
N ALA A 22 -2.93 5.26 0.23
CA ALA A 22 -3.53 5.06 1.54
C ALA A 22 -2.99 6.06 2.56
N THR A 23 -3.74 6.23 3.66
CA THR A 23 -3.28 6.93 4.87
C THR A 23 -2.62 5.91 5.80
N ALA A 24 -1.45 6.26 6.35
CA ALA A 24 -0.83 5.50 7.42
C ALA A 24 -1.06 6.23 8.75
N ILE A 25 -1.48 5.52 9.78
CA ILE A 25 -1.74 6.05 11.13
C ILE A 25 -0.92 5.19 12.10
N ALA A 26 -0.13 5.84 12.96
CA ALA A 26 0.58 5.15 14.03
C ALA A 26 -0.43 4.64 15.06
N CYS A 27 -0.40 3.34 15.36
CA CYS A 27 -1.27 2.73 16.39
C CYS A 27 -0.68 2.87 17.80
N GLU A 28 0.61 3.15 17.90
CA GLU A 28 1.40 3.29 19.12
C GLU A 28 2.62 4.18 18.83
N ASP A 29 3.39 4.53 19.86
CA ASP A 29 4.62 5.30 19.72
C ASP A 29 5.59 4.59 18.77
N THR A 30 5.85 5.21 17.62
CA THR A 30 6.58 4.59 16.50
C THR A 30 7.72 5.50 16.07
N THR A 31 8.91 4.92 15.86
CA THR A 31 10.04 5.60 15.22
C THR A 31 10.19 5.09 13.79
N LEU A 32 10.36 6.02 12.84
CA LEU A 32 10.49 5.70 11.43
C LEU A 32 11.79 6.26 10.87
N LEU A 33 12.34 5.57 9.87
CA LEU A 33 13.38 6.12 9.00
C LEU A 33 12.71 6.70 7.76
N GLU A 34 13.06 7.94 7.42
CA GLU A 34 12.56 8.60 6.22
C GLU A 34 13.62 8.58 5.11
N LEU A 35 13.16 8.29 3.89
CA LEU A 35 13.93 8.42 2.66
C LEU A 35 13.21 9.39 1.73
N ASN A 36 13.90 10.45 1.33
CA ASN A 36 13.39 11.35 0.31
C ASN A 36 13.44 10.70 -1.09
N ARG A 37 12.75 11.31 -2.05
CA ARG A 37 12.65 10.81 -3.43
C ARG A 37 14.01 10.56 -4.06
N ASP A 38 14.89 11.55 -4.07
CA ASP A 38 16.18 11.48 -4.77
C ASP A 38 17.06 10.36 -4.21
N ARG A 39 17.07 10.18 -2.88
CA ARG A 39 17.80 9.10 -2.22
C ARG A 39 17.18 7.74 -2.52
N PHE A 40 15.85 7.64 -2.51
CA PHE A 40 15.15 6.42 -2.88
C PHE A 40 15.48 6.01 -4.32
N GLU A 41 15.35 6.92 -5.28
CA GLU A 41 15.66 6.66 -6.70
C GLU A 41 17.13 6.26 -6.90
N SER A 42 18.05 6.95 -6.22
CA SER A 42 19.48 6.59 -6.22
C SER A 42 19.73 5.18 -5.70
N LEU A 43 19.08 4.79 -4.59
CA LEU A 43 19.21 3.43 -4.02
C LEU A 43 18.70 2.36 -4.98
N LEU A 44 17.56 2.59 -5.64
CA LEU A 44 17.05 1.63 -6.63
C LEU A 44 17.96 1.52 -7.85
N ALA A 45 18.60 2.62 -8.27
CA ALA A 45 19.57 2.62 -9.36
C ALA A 45 20.84 1.84 -9.01
N GLN A 46 21.34 2.02 -7.79
CA GLN A 46 22.59 1.43 -7.33
C GLN A 46 22.46 -0.05 -6.93
N TYR A 47 21.33 -0.45 -6.34
CA TYR A 47 21.17 -1.77 -5.72
C TYR A 47 19.98 -2.53 -6.30
N GLN A 48 20.26 -3.45 -7.23
CA GLN A 48 19.23 -4.24 -7.93
C GLN A 48 18.37 -5.09 -7.00
N ASN A 49 18.96 -5.66 -5.94
CA ASN A 49 18.23 -6.44 -4.93
C ASN A 49 17.16 -5.59 -4.22
N ILE A 50 17.47 -4.34 -3.88
CA ILE A 50 16.51 -3.41 -3.26
C ILE A 50 15.37 -3.11 -4.26
N ARG A 51 15.72 -2.86 -5.53
CA ARG A 51 14.73 -2.63 -6.59
C ARG A 51 13.75 -3.80 -6.73
N TYR A 52 14.25 -5.04 -6.78
CA TYR A 52 13.37 -6.21 -6.88
C TYR A 52 12.47 -6.35 -5.65
N HIS A 53 13.00 -6.12 -4.45
CA HIS A 53 12.22 -6.18 -3.22
C HIS A 53 11.09 -5.13 -3.23
N VAL A 54 11.40 -3.88 -3.57
CA VAL A 54 10.40 -2.80 -3.67
C VAL A 54 9.34 -3.14 -4.71
N MET A 55 9.73 -3.65 -5.88
CA MET A 55 8.77 -4.01 -6.92
C MET A 55 7.85 -5.16 -6.49
N HIS A 56 8.36 -6.11 -5.71
CA HIS A 56 7.58 -7.17 -5.09
C HIS A 56 6.55 -6.61 -4.10
N VAL A 57 6.97 -5.72 -3.19
CA VAL A 57 6.09 -5.05 -2.23
C VAL A 57 4.96 -4.28 -2.94
N VAL A 58 5.29 -3.49 -3.96
CA VAL A 58 4.28 -2.74 -4.74
C VAL A 58 3.28 -3.69 -5.41
N SER A 59 3.77 -4.80 -5.98
CA SER A 59 2.92 -5.79 -6.64
C SER A 59 1.93 -6.44 -5.67
N GLU A 60 2.38 -6.80 -4.46
CA GLU A 60 1.49 -7.39 -3.44
C GLU A 60 0.45 -6.38 -2.95
N ARG A 61 0.85 -5.14 -2.69
CA ARG A 61 -0.09 -4.08 -2.27
C ARG A 61 -1.15 -3.79 -3.33
N LEU A 62 -0.80 -3.79 -4.62
CA LEU A 62 -1.76 -3.61 -5.71
C LEU A 62 -2.80 -4.74 -5.74
N LYS A 63 -2.38 -6.00 -5.57
CA LYS A 63 -3.29 -7.15 -5.49
C LYS A 63 -4.25 -7.03 -4.32
N GLU A 64 -3.76 -6.59 -3.16
CA GLU A 64 -4.61 -6.40 -1.98
C GLU A 64 -5.63 -5.27 -2.18
N SER A 65 -5.21 -4.14 -2.75
CA SER A 65 -6.11 -3.02 -3.05
C SER A 65 -7.22 -3.43 -4.01
N GLN A 66 -6.89 -4.16 -5.07
CA GLN A 66 -7.88 -4.64 -6.05
C GLN A 66 -8.90 -5.61 -5.42
N LYS A 67 -8.42 -6.54 -4.59
CA LYS A 67 -9.31 -7.45 -3.84
C LYS A 67 -10.26 -6.65 -2.93
N PHE A 68 -9.76 -5.64 -2.25
CA PHE A 68 -10.59 -4.79 -1.39
C PHE A 68 -11.70 -4.09 -2.18
N ASP A 69 -11.36 -3.48 -3.31
CA ASP A 69 -12.34 -2.81 -4.19
C ASP A 69 -13.41 -3.77 -4.71
N GLU A 70 -13.01 -4.99 -5.10
CA GLU A 70 -13.92 -6.03 -5.55
C GLU A 70 -14.90 -6.45 -4.45
N HIS A 71 -14.40 -6.64 -3.22
CA HIS A 71 -15.22 -7.00 -2.06
C HIS A 71 -16.23 -5.90 -1.70
N ILE A 72 -15.84 -4.63 -1.76
CA ILE A 72 -16.74 -3.50 -1.55
C ILE A 72 -17.84 -3.47 -2.62
N ARG A 73 -17.47 -3.63 -3.89
CA ARG A 73 -18.43 -3.66 -5.01
C ARG A 73 -19.46 -4.78 -4.86
N LYS A 74 -19.04 -6.01 -4.52
CA LYS A 74 -19.95 -7.16 -4.32
C LYS A 74 -20.93 -6.96 -3.16
N ARG A 75 -20.50 -6.28 -2.08
CA ARG A 75 -21.39 -5.96 -0.94
C ARG A 75 -22.39 -4.86 -1.29
N ALA A 76 -21.98 -3.86 -2.07
CA ALA A 76 -22.85 -2.78 -2.52
C ALA A 76 -23.92 -3.25 -3.53
N SER A 77 -23.67 -4.33 -4.28
CA SER A 77 -24.60 -4.87 -5.29
C SER A 77 -25.57 -5.94 -4.76
N SER A 78 -25.48 -6.35 -3.49
CA SER A 78 -26.44 -7.29 -2.88
C SER A 78 -27.68 -6.55 -2.37
N PRO A 79 -28.91 -6.87 -2.84
CA PRO A 79 -30.11 -6.18 -2.40
C PRO A 79 -30.33 -6.40 -0.89
N ARG A 80 -30.55 -5.31 -0.14
CA ARG A 80 -31.08 -5.38 1.23
C ARG A 80 -32.37 -6.19 1.20
N ALA A 81 -32.38 -7.36 1.84
CA ALA A 81 -33.58 -8.15 2.03
C ALA A 81 -34.66 -7.26 2.66
N SER A 82 -35.83 -7.26 2.02
CA SER A 82 -37.00 -6.50 2.40
C SER A 82 -37.40 -6.80 3.84
N THR A 83 -37.44 -5.76 4.67
CA THR A 83 -38.26 -5.74 5.87
C THR A 83 -39.70 -5.87 5.41
N LYS A 84 -40.30 -7.05 5.58
CA LYS A 84 -41.74 -7.22 5.47
C LYS A 84 -42.33 -6.94 6.85
N GLU A 85 -43.24 -5.96 6.87
CA GLU A 85 -44.27 -5.78 7.90
C GLU A 85 -45.17 -7.02 8.03
#